data_AF-A0A1Q3N3S2-F1
#
_entry.id   AF-A0A1Q3N3S2-F1
#
_cell.length_a   1.000
_cell.length_b   1.000
_cell.length_c   1.000
_cell.angle_alpha   90.00
_cell.angle_beta   90.00
_cell.angle_gamma   90.00
#
_symmetry.space_group_name_H-M   'P 1'
#
loop_
_entity.id
_entity.type
_entity.pdbx_description
1 polymer ?
#
loop_
_entity_poly.entity_id
_entity_poly.type
_entity_poly.pdbx_seq_one_letter_code
_entity_poly.pdbx_strand_id
1 'polypeptide(L)'
;MQELIKELIAKAGLSEEMAQKSVSVTKDFIKSKVPPAFQDKIDDILEGKFDVMSLMNAFMSGNSQSEGNDSGSPLDTLKGMFGNK
;
A
#
# COMPACT_ATOMS: atom_id res chain seq x y z
N MET A 1 -14.24 -4.14 0.07
CA MET A 1 -14.34 -5.58 -0.28
C MET A 1 -15.72 -6.01 -0.79
N GLN A 2 -16.83 -5.77 -0.07
CA GLN A 2 -18.16 -6.21 -0.55
C GLN A 2 -18.57 -5.61 -1.91
N GLU A 3 -18.21 -4.35 -2.15
CA GLU A 3 -18.44 -3.72 -3.46
C GLU A 3 -17.63 -4.37 -4.58
N LEU A 4 -16.36 -4.70 -4.33
CA LEU A 4 -15.52 -5.43 -5.30
C LEU A 4 -16.08 -6.83 -5.61
N ILE A 5 -16.62 -7.54 -4.62
CA ILE A 5 -17.29 -8.83 -4.84
C ILE A 5 -18.52 -8.65 -5.74
N LYS A 6 -19.37 -7.64 -5.46
CA LYS A 6 -20.55 -7.34 -6.29
C LYS A 6 -20.16 -6.99 -7.73
N GLU A 7 -19.10 -6.21 -7.91
CA GLU A 7 -18.55 -5.85 -9.22
C GLU A 7 -18.08 -7.09 -9.98
N LEU A 8 -17.38 -8.02 -9.33
CA LEU A 8 -16.94 -9.29 -9.93
C LEU A 8 -18.12 -10.19 -10.33
N ILE A 9 -19.15 -10.27 -9.50
CA ILE A 9 -20.37 -11.01 -9.84
C ILE A 9 -21.05 -10.36 -11.05
N ALA A 10 -21.26 -9.04 -11.02
CA ALA A 10 -22.02 -8.32 -12.03
C ALA A 10 -21.30 -8.22 -13.38
N LYS A 11 -19.98 -8.01 -13.38
CA LYS A 11 -19.20 -7.73 -14.59
C LYS A 11 -18.41 -8.94 -15.11
N ALA A 12 -17.97 -9.83 -14.23
CA ALA A 12 -17.24 -11.03 -14.62
C ALA A 12 -18.10 -12.30 -14.56
N GLY A 13 -19.35 -12.20 -14.10
CA GLY A 13 -20.28 -13.33 -14.06
C GLY A 13 -19.87 -14.42 -13.06
N LEU A 14 -19.04 -14.08 -12.08
CA LEU A 14 -18.57 -15.03 -11.08
C LEU A 14 -19.69 -15.37 -10.08
N SER A 15 -19.70 -16.59 -9.58
CA SER A 15 -20.48 -16.91 -8.38
C SER A 15 -19.90 -16.17 -7.17
N GLU A 16 -20.70 -15.99 -6.12
CA GLU A 16 -20.24 -15.31 -4.91
C GLU A 16 -18.98 -15.96 -4.30
N GLU A 17 -18.95 -17.29 -4.24
CA GLU A 17 -17.80 -18.05 -3.76
C GLU A 17 -16.55 -17.79 -4.62
N MET A 18 -16.70 -17.78 -5.94
CA MET A 18 -15.58 -17.55 -6.85
C MET A 18 -15.11 -16.10 -6.82
N ALA A 19 -16.02 -15.14 -6.64
CA ALA A 19 -15.67 -13.75 -6.45
C ALA A 19 -14.88 -13.54 -5.15
N GLN A 20 -15.30 -14.13 -4.04
CA GLN A 20 -14.57 -14.11 -2.76
C GLN A 20 -13.16 -14.70 -2.91
N LYS A 21 -13.05 -15.88 -3.53
CA LYS A 21 -11.75 -16.53 -3.80
C LYS A 21 -10.86 -15.66 -4.69
N SER A 22 -11.42 -15.04 -5.73
CA SER A 22 -10.67 -14.18 -6.65
C SER A 22 -10.09 -12.95 -5.94
N VAL A 23 -10.86 -12.33 -5.04
CA VAL A 23 -10.38 -11.21 -4.21
C VAL A 23 -9.25 -11.67 -3.29
N SER A 24 -9.39 -12.81 -2.62
CA SER A 24 -8.35 -13.35 -1.74
C SER A 24 -7.05 -13.62 -2.49
N VAL A 25 -7.11 -14.36 -3.61
CA VAL A 25 -5.92 -14.70 -4.40
C VAL A 25 -5.21 -13.45 -4.92
N THR A 26 -5.99 -12.47 -5.40
CA THR A 26 -5.43 -11.20 -5.90
C THR A 26 -4.77 -10.41 -4.76
N LYS A 27 -5.43 -10.32 -3.59
CA LYS A 27 -4.88 -9.67 -2.39
C LYS A 27 -3.55 -10.31 -1.99
N ASP A 28 -3.50 -11.62 -1.88
CA ASP A 28 -2.29 -12.35 -1.45
C ASP A 28 -1.16 -12.18 -2.46
N PHE A 29 -1.49 -12.23 -3.76
CA PHE A 29 -0.51 -11.96 -4.81
C PHE A 29 0.07 -10.55 -4.69
N ILE A 30 -0.76 -9.51 -4.53
CA ILE A 30 -0.28 -8.13 -4.40
C ILE A 30 0.58 -7.97 -3.13
N LYS A 31 0.13 -8.51 -1.99
CA LYS A 31 0.91 -8.47 -0.73
C LYS A 31 2.29 -9.12 -0.88
N SER A 32 2.41 -10.18 -1.68
CA SER A 32 3.71 -10.81 -1.97
C SER A 32 4.66 -9.95 -2.82
N LYS A 33 4.15 -8.91 -3.50
CA LYS A 33 4.91 -8.03 -4.39
C LYS A 33 5.25 -6.67 -3.77
N VAL A 34 4.70 -6.35 -2.61
CA VAL A 34 4.97 -5.09 -1.92
C VAL A 34 5.83 -5.30 -0.67
N PRO A 35 6.68 -4.33 -0.31
CA PRO A 35 7.42 -4.38 0.95
C PRO A 35 6.51 -4.60 2.16
N PRO A 36 7.01 -5.23 3.25
CA PRO A 36 6.21 -5.54 4.44
C PRO A 36 5.45 -4.34 5.01
N ALA A 37 6.08 -3.15 5.00
CA ALA A 37 5.48 -1.90 5.50
C ALA A 37 4.19 -1.48 4.78
N PHE A 38 3.93 -2.00 3.58
CA PHE A 38 2.75 -1.65 2.79
C PHE A 38 1.70 -2.76 2.75
N GLN A 39 1.96 -3.94 3.32
CA GLN A 39 1.03 -5.07 3.22
C GLN A 39 -0.32 -4.75 3.89
N ASP A 40 -0.32 -4.04 5.02
CA ASP A 40 -1.55 -3.61 5.70
C ASP A 40 -2.30 -2.54 4.91
N LYS A 41 -1.58 -1.71 4.15
CA LYS A 41 -2.18 -0.68 3.29
C LYS A 41 -2.92 -1.26 2.09
N ILE A 42 -2.54 -2.47 1.63
CA ILE A 42 -3.27 -3.18 0.57
C ILE A 42 -4.70 -3.50 1.01
N ASP A 43 -4.89 -3.82 2.29
CA ASP A 43 -6.23 -4.08 2.83
C ASP A 43 -7.07 -2.81 2.85
N ASP A 44 -6.49 -1.70 3.30
CA ASP A 44 -7.13 -0.38 3.26
C ASP A 44 -7.57 0.00 1.83
N ILE A 45 -6.74 -0.27 0.82
CA ILE A 45 -7.05 -0.03 -0.62
C ILE A 45 -8.24 -0.86 -1.08
N LEU A 46 -8.21 -2.18 -0.84
CA LEU A 46 -9.28 -3.09 -1.28
C LEU A 46 -10.59 -2.88 -0.51
N GLU A 47 -10.53 -2.23 0.64
CA GLU A 47 -11.68 -1.79 1.43
C GLU A 47 -12.20 -0.41 1.02
N GLY A 48 -11.52 0.30 0.13
CA GLY A 48 -11.88 1.66 -0.27
C GLY A 48 -11.59 2.71 0.81
N LYS A 49 -10.77 2.36 1.80
CA LYS A 49 -10.33 3.23 2.91
C LYS A 49 -8.97 3.88 2.63
N PHE A 50 -8.41 3.66 1.46
CA PHE A 50 -7.12 4.20 1.12
C PHE A 50 -7.18 5.71 0.96
N ASP A 51 -6.41 6.39 1.79
CA ASP A 51 -6.19 7.81 1.72
C ASP A 51 -4.75 8.07 1.24
N VAL A 52 -4.63 8.76 0.10
CA VAL A 52 -3.34 9.19 -0.47
C VAL A 52 -2.58 10.08 0.52
N MET A 53 -3.28 10.90 1.31
CA MET A 53 -2.67 11.69 2.39
C MET A 53 -2.12 10.81 3.50
N SER A 54 -2.78 9.69 3.84
CA SER A 54 -2.26 8.73 4.82
C SER A 54 -1.00 8.03 4.31
N LEU A 55 -0.93 7.67 3.03
CA LEU A 55 0.27 7.11 2.43
C LEU A 55 1.41 8.13 2.36
N MET A 56 1.13 9.35 1.93
CA MET A 56 2.12 10.43 1.89
C MET A 56 2.64 10.73 3.29
N ASN A 57 1.77 10.75 4.29
CA ASN A 57 2.16 10.86 5.69
C ASN A 57 2.95 9.65 6.16
N ALA A 58 2.61 8.41 5.82
CA ALA A 58 3.41 7.24 6.19
C ALA A 58 4.81 7.28 5.56
N PHE A 59 4.91 7.75 4.32
CA PHE A 59 6.18 7.90 3.60
C PHE A 59 7.03 9.05 4.15
N MET A 60 6.40 10.18 4.51
CA MET A 60 7.10 11.34 5.10
C MET A 60 7.38 11.18 6.60
N SER A 61 6.48 10.53 7.33
CA SER A 61 6.54 10.32 8.78
C SER A 61 7.40 9.11 9.17
N GLY A 62 7.58 8.15 8.24
CA GLY A 62 8.58 7.09 8.36
C GLY A 62 10.03 7.60 8.51
N ASN A 63 10.25 8.92 8.40
CA ASN A 63 11.52 9.59 8.63
C ASN A 63 11.46 10.69 9.72
N SER A 64 10.39 10.77 10.53
CA SER A 64 10.22 11.82 11.56
C SER A 64 10.06 11.33 13.00
N GLN A 65 10.28 10.03 13.26
CA GLN A 65 10.49 9.58 14.64
C GLN A 65 11.99 9.50 14.95
N SER A 66 12.61 10.68 15.04
CA SER A 66 13.86 10.89 15.76
C SER A 66 13.75 12.23 16.45
N GLU A 67 13.28 12.23 17.70
CA GLU A 67 13.58 13.30 18.64
C GLU A 67 15.09 13.34 18.82
N GLY A 68 15.73 14.34 18.20
CA GLY A 68 17.16 14.59 18.34
C GLY A 68 17.64 15.42 17.17
N ASN A 69 17.95 16.69 17.46
CA ASN A 69 18.65 17.64 16.57
C ASN A 69 19.68 16.95 15.66
N ASP A 70 19.37 16.77 14.37
CA ASP A 70 20.23 17.24 13.29
C ASP A 70 19.51 17.16 11.96
N SER A 71 19.53 18.27 11.23
CA SER A 71 18.89 18.47 9.94
C SER A 71 19.66 17.72 8.84
N GLY A 72 19.18 16.53 8.49
CA GLY A 72 19.48 15.91 7.20
C GLY A 72 18.18 15.74 6.43
N SER A 73 17.86 16.63 5.49
CA SER A 73 16.64 16.48 4.68
C SER A 73 16.73 15.18 3.89
N PRO A 74 15.61 14.46 3.66
CA PRO A 74 15.60 13.23 2.87
C PRO A 74 16.26 13.36 1.48
N LEU A 75 16.23 14.57 0.90
CA LEU A 75 16.93 14.92 -0.34
C LEU A 75 18.46 14.82 -0.24
N ASP A 76 19.06 15.11 0.92
CA ASP A 76 20.50 15.03 1.14
C ASP A 76 20.97 13.58 1.26
N THR A 77 20.16 12.72 1.88
CA THR A 77 20.44 11.27 1.95
C THR A 77 20.32 10.63 0.57
N LEU A 78 19.32 11.04 -0.23
CA LEU A 78 19.11 10.55 -1.60
C LEU A 78 20.22 11.02 -2.55
N LYS A 79 20.71 12.25 -2.37
CA LYS A 79 21.85 12.81 -3.10
C LYS A 79 23.17 12.15 -2.68
N GLY A 80 23.33 11.76 -1.42
CA GLY A 80 24.49 10.96 -0.96
C GLY A 80 24.53 9.57 -1.61
N MET A 81 23.38 8.94 -1.83
CA MET A 81 23.27 7.66 -2.53
C MET A 81 23.50 7.75 -4.04
N PHE A 82 23.04 8.83 -4.68
CA PHE A 82 23.24 9.04 -6.12
C PHE A 82 24.55 9.74 -6.48
N GLY A 83 25.22 10.36 -5.51
CA GLY A 83 26.48 11.08 -5.68
C GLY A 83 27.73 10.20 -5.54
N ASN A 84 27.61 8.99 -4.95
CA ASN A 84 28.70 8.03 -4.91
C ASN A 84 28.58 7.04 -6.07
N LYS A 85 29.10 7.42 -7.23
CA LYS A 85 29.39 6.54 -8.36
C LYS A 85 30.86 6.61 -8.70
#